data_AF-X1B005-F1
#
_entry.id   AF-X1B005-F1
#
_cell.length_a   1.000
_cell.length_b   1.000
_cell.length_c   1.000
_cell.angle_alpha   90.00
_cell.angle_beta   90.00
_cell.angle_gamma   90.00
#
_symmetry.space_group_name_H-M   'P 1'
#
loop_
_entity.id
_entity.type
_entity.pdbx_description
1 polymer ?
#
loop_
_entity_poly.entity_id
_entity_poly.type
_entity_poly.pdbx_seq_one_letter_code
_entity_poly.pdbx_strand_id
1 'polypeptide(L)'
;GINKNNGRVSGVITEKGAIEAEIVVNSAGLWGREVGKMAGVNVPLHAAEHYYLLTEPIEGVHPELPIIEDFGRYSYFREEVGGLLVGFFEPVAAPWGMDGIPKDFSFGEIKPDWDRMMPYIELATERIPILQNVGIHKFFCGPESFTPDGGPLLGESPELENFYVAAGLNSLGILQGGGVGKIMAQWIVRFLLEVFVHVNLHNNLNNRWVKCVQPAFAGCGSLESLSSPLSSTLGGSQVSLSFILTGRR
;
A
#
# COMPACT_ATOMS: atom_id res chain seq x y z
N GLY A 1 2.26 -18.45 13.56
CA GLY A 1 3.74 -18.54 13.51
C GLY A 1 4.18 -19.21 12.22
N ILE A 2 5.46 -19.17 11.88
CA ILE A 2 6.01 -19.77 10.65
C ILE A 2 7.04 -20.84 11.02
N ASN A 3 6.83 -22.07 10.57
CA ASN A 3 7.76 -23.18 10.75
C ASN A 3 8.85 -23.13 9.68
N LYS A 4 10.07 -23.49 10.08
CA LYS A 4 11.26 -23.41 9.25
C LYS A 4 12.11 -24.65 9.42
N ASN A 5 12.71 -25.13 8.33
CA ASN A 5 13.68 -26.21 8.31
C ASN A 5 14.82 -25.85 7.35
N ASN A 6 16.06 -25.89 7.83
CA ASN A 6 17.27 -25.61 7.02
C ASN A 6 17.20 -24.31 6.17
N GLY A 7 16.65 -23.22 6.74
CA GLY A 7 16.55 -21.94 6.03
C GLY A 7 15.42 -21.86 4.99
N ARG A 8 14.50 -22.82 4.99
CA ARG A 8 13.29 -22.88 4.16
C ARG A 8 12.03 -22.95 5.01
N VAL A 9 10.92 -22.42 4.51
CA VAL A 9 9.59 -22.64 5.09
C VAL A 9 9.23 -24.13 5.11
N SER A 10 8.60 -24.58 6.19
CA SER A 10 8.01 -25.93 6.29
C SER A 10 6.55 -25.94 6.73
N GLY A 11 5.95 -24.78 7.03
CA GLY A 11 4.53 -24.70 7.36
C GLY A 11 4.16 -23.45 8.16
N VAL A 12 2.90 -23.41 8.58
CA VAL A 12 2.35 -22.36 9.44
C VAL A 12 1.79 -22.95 10.73
N ILE A 13 1.95 -22.22 11.84
CA ILE A 13 1.39 -22.56 13.14
C ILE A 13 0.16 -21.69 13.36
N THR A 14 -0.99 -22.33 13.61
CA THR A 14 -2.25 -21.68 13.97
C THR A 14 -2.70 -22.15 15.35
N GLU A 15 -3.69 -21.46 15.93
CA GLU A 15 -4.34 -21.90 17.18
C GLU A 15 -5.06 -23.26 17.01
N LYS A 16 -5.38 -23.65 15.78
CA LYS A 16 -6.02 -24.94 15.45
C LYS A 16 -5.02 -26.06 15.14
N GLY A 17 -3.73 -25.79 15.30
CA GLY A 17 -2.65 -26.73 14.99
C GLY A 17 -1.72 -26.23 13.88
N ALA A 18 -0.69 -27.03 13.62
CA ALA A 18 0.26 -26.79 12.54
C ALA A 18 -0.31 -27.28 11.20
N ILE A 19 -0.01 -26.54 10.13
CA ILE A 19 -0.30 -26.91 8.75
C ILE A 19 1.05 -26.99 8.04
N GLU A 20 1.39 -28.15 7.50
CA GLU A 20 2.59 -28.34 6.68
C GLU A 20 2.40 -27.65 5.32
N ALA A 21 3.42 -26.93 4.88
CA ALA A 21 3.40 -26.26 3.59
C ALA A 21 4.84 -26.09 3.08
N GLU A 22 5.07 -26.45 1.82
CA GLU A 22 6.36 -26.26 1.15
C GLU A 22 6.62 -24.80 0.78
N ILE A 23 5.54 -24.03 0.58
CA ILE A 23 5.53 -22.61 0.18
C ILE A 23 4.50 -21.87 1.02
N VAL A 24 4.86 -20.67 1.48
CA VAL A 24 3.94 -19.76 2.19
C VAL A 24 3.99 -18.39 1.54
N VAL A 25 2.82 -17.80 1.28
CA VAL A 25 2.70 -16.43 0.73
C VAL A 25 2.12 -15.52 1.81
N ASN A 26 2.88 -14.50 2.20
CA ASN A 26 2.44 -13.44 3.09
C ASN A 26 1.65 -12.38 2.32
N SER A 27 0.32 -12.49 2.40
CA SER A 27 -0.65 -11.52 1.87
C SER A 27 -1.49 -10.91 2.98
N ALA A 28 -0.89 -10.71 4.17
CA ALA A 28 -1.60 -10.29 5.38
C ALA A 28 -1.91 -8.77 5.45
N GLY A 29 -1.85 -8.04 4.33
CA GLY A 29 -2.19 -6.62 4.25
C GLY A 29 -1.45 -5.78 5.31
N LEU A 30 -2.23 -5.10 6.16
CA LEU A 30 -1.73 -4.28 7.28
C LEU A 30 -0.77 -5.05 8.21
N TRP A 31 -1.02 -6.35 8.43
CA TRP A 31 -0.20 -7.22 9.29
C TRP A 31 0.95 -7.89 8.53
N GLY A 32 1.21 -7.51 7.27
CA GLY A 32 2.28 -8.09 6.47
C GLY A 32 3.64 -7.99 7.16
N ARG A 33 3.89 -6.89 7.88
CA ARG A 33 5.10 -6.70 8.69
C ARG A 33 5.18 -7.68 9.87
N GLU A 34 4.10 -7.83 10.62
CA GLU A 34 4.02 -8.71 11.79
C GLU A 34 4.19 -10.18 11.38
N VAL A 35 3.57 -10.60 10.29
CA VAL A 35 3.74 -11.95 9.74
C VAL A 35 5.18 -12.16 9.25
N GLY A 36 5.80 -11.16 8.61
CA GLY A 36 7.21 -11.19 8.24
C GLY A 36 8.14 -11.41 9.45
N LYS A 37 7.90 -10.67 10.55
CA LYS A 37 8.64 -10.87 11.81
C LYS A 37 8.54 -12.30 12.35
N MET A 38 7.39 -12.96 12.23
CA MET A 38 7.24 -14.37 12.63
C MET A 38 8.11 -15.32 11.81
N ALA A 39 8.39 -14.98 10.55
CA ALA A 39 9.28 -15.72 9.66
C ALA A 39 10.76 -15.35 9.87
N GLY A 40 11.06 -14.17 10.42
CA GLY A 40 12.40 -13.57 10.39
C GLY A 40 12.71 -12.85 9.07
N VAL A 41 11.66 -12.42 8.35
CA VAL A 41 11.72 -11.73 7.06
C VAL A 41 11.38 -10.26 7.27
N ASN A 42 12.16 -9.36 6.68
CA ASN A 42 11.86 -7.94 6.74
C ASN A 42 10.82 -7.56 5.66
N VAL A 43 9.65 -7.07 6.08
CA VAL A 43 8.61 -6.57 5.16
C VAL A 43 8.41 -5.07 5.44
N PRO A 44 9.05 -4.18 4.65
CA PRO A 44 9.08 -2.75 4.91
C PRO A 44 7.78 -2.08 4.45
N LEU A 45 6.69 -2.34 5.18
CA LEU A 45 5.43 -1.61 5.05
C LEU A 45 4.98 -1.08 6.40
N HIS A 46 4.13 -0.06 6.37
CA HIS A 46 3.50 0.50 7.56
C HIS A 46 2.09 1.00 7.23
N ALA A 47 1.21 1.00 8.23
CA ALA A 47 -0.14 1.53 8.06
C ALA A 47 -0.11 3.06 8.15
N ALA A 48 -0.87 3.72 7.28
CA ALA A 48 -1.15 5.15 7.37
C ALA A 48 -2.65 5.39 7.31
N GLU A 49 -3.07 6.49 7.89
CA GLU A 49 -4.45 6.98 7.78
C GLU A 49 -4.76 7.37 6.33
N HIS A 50 -5.95 6.98 5.85
CA HIS A 50 -6.45 7.31 4.52
C HIS A 50 -7.91 7.73 4.60
N TYR A 51 -8.24 8.85 3.96
CA TYR A 51 -9.49 9.59 4.19
C TYR A 51 -10.45 9.54 3.01
N TYR A 52 -11.72 9.46 3.35
CA TYR A 52 -12.84 9.46 2.42
C TYR A 52 -13.98 10.32 2.96
N LEU A 53 -14.48 11.23 2.14
CA LEU A 53 -15.69 12.01 2.40
C LEU A 53 -16.81 11.51 1.48
N LEU A 54 -17.87 10.98 2.07
CA LEU A 54 -19.06 10.52 1.36
C LEU A 54 -20.14 11.58 1.51
N THR A 55 -20.68 12.05 0.39
CA THR A 55 -21.77 13.02 0.39
C THR A 55 -23.13 12.32 0.48
N GLU A 56 -24.16 13.09 0.80
CA GLU A 56 -25.54 12.71 0.49
C GLU A 56 -25.75 12.65 -1.04
N PRO A 57 -26.86 12.02 -1.51
CA PRO A 57 -27.17 11.97 -2.93
C PRO A 57 -27.24 13.36 -3.58
N ILE A 58 -26.70 13.47 -4.79
CA ILE A 58 -26.63 14.71 -5.57
C ILE A 58 -27.41 14.51 -6.87
N GLU A 59 -28.29 15.45 -7.21
CA GLU A 59 -29.03 15.41 -8.46
C GLU A 59 -28.09 15.35 -9.68
N GLY A 60 -28.30 14.38 -10.56
CA GLY A 60 -27.50 14.17 -11.76
C GLY A 60 -26.24 13.31 -11.55
N VAL A 61 -25.94 12.86 -10.33
CA VAL A 61 -24.89 11.86 -10.10
C VAL A 61 -25.41 10.46 -10.41
N HIS A 62 -24.70 9.73 -11.27
CA HIS A 62 -25.06 8.37 -11.68
C HIS A 62 -23.81 7.48 -11.88
N PRO A 63 -23.95 6.14 -11.83
CA PRO A 63 -22.80 5.21 -11.84
C PRO A 63 -21.92 5.21 -13.10
N GLU A 64 -22.37 5.85 -14.19
CA GLU A 64 -21.57 5.94 -15.42
C GLU A 64 -20.68 7.19 -15.44
N LEU A 65 -20.73 8.03 -14.40
CA LEU A 65 -19.82 9.15 -14.28
C LEU A 65 -18.37 8.64 -14.19
N PRO A 66 -17.43 9.32 -14.87
CA PRO A 66 -16.03 8.93 -14.83
C PRO A 66 -15.44 9.17 -13.44
N ILE A 67 -14.46 8.34 -13.07
CA ILE A 67 -13.59 8.61 -11.93
C ILE A 67 -12.68 9.79 -12.31
N ILE A 68 -12.59 10.77 -11.43
CA ILE A 68 -11.70 11.92 -11.59
C ILE A 68 -10.57 11.80 -10.58
N GLU A 69 -9.33 11.89 -11.03
CA GLU A 69 -8.17 12.05 -10.16
C GLU A 69 -7.57 13.44 -10.38
N ASP A 70 -7.48 14.25 -9.33
CA ASP A 70 -6.81 15.57 -9.36
C ASP A 70 -5.61 15.56 -8.41
N PHE A 71 -4.46 15.15 -8.95
CA PHE A 71 -3.18 15.15 -8.23
C PHE A 71 -2.74 16.54 -7.78
N GLY A 72 -3.23 17.62 -8.43
CA GLY A 72 -2.93 18.99 -8.04
C GLY A 72 -3.68 19.43 -6.78
N ARG A 73 -4.76 18.72 -6.44
CA ARG A 73 -5.63 18.98 -5.28
C ARG A 73 -5.72 17.79 -4.32
N TYR A 74 -4.81 16.83 -4.45
CA TYR A 74 -4.69 15.71 -3.51
C TYR A 74 -5.98 14.91 -3.34
N SER A 75 -6.83 14.86 -4.37
CA SER A 75 -8.17 14.27 -4.27
C SER A 75 -8.55 13.47 -5.50
N TYR A 76 -9.40 12.48 -5.30
CA TYR A 76 -10.09 11.76 -6.36
C TYR A 76 -11.58 11.63 -6.04
N PHE A 77 -12.37 11.49 -7.08
CA PHE A 77 -13.83 11.57 -7.02
C PHE A 77 -14.41 10.40 -7.80
N ARG A 78 -15.39 9.73 -7.22
CA ARG A 78 -16.20 8.74 -7.90
C ARG A 78 -17.62 8.77 -7.35
N GLU A 79 -18.55 8.28 -8.14
CA GLU A 79 -19.91 8.05 -7.66
C GLU A 79 -19.90 7.01 -6.53
N GLU A 80 -20.77 7.23 -5.54
CA GLU A 80 -21.07 6.34 -4.43
C GLU A 80 -22.52 6.55 -3.97
N VAL A 81 -23.41 5.59 -4.26
CA VAL A 81 -24.81 5.55 -3.80
C VAL A 81 -25.60 6.81 -4.19
N GLY A 82 -25.41 7.29 -5.42
CA GLY A 82 -26.05 8.50 -5.94
C GLY A 82 -25.44 9.81 -5.42
N GLY A 83 -24.44 9.74 -4.54
CA GLY A 83 -23.60 10.85 -4.11
C GLY A 83 -22.17 10.71 -4.65
N LEU A 84 -21.25 11.48 -4.08
CA LEU A 84 -19.83 11.40 -4.39
C LEU A 84 -19.05 10.84 -3.19
N LEU A 85 -18.11 9.96 -3.48
CA LEU A 85 -16.98 9.68 -2.61
C LEU A 85 -15.79 10.51 -3.07
N VAL A 86 -15.28 11.33 -2.16
CA VAL A 86 -14.06 12.12 -2.32
C VAL A 86 -12.98 11.47 -1.47
N GLY A 87 -11.98 10.87 -2.11
CA GLY A 87 -10.82 10.31 -1.41
C GLY A 87 -9.66 11.30 -1.44
N PHE A 88 -8.83 11.28 -0.40
CA PHE A 88 -7.74 12.22 -0.21
C PHE A 88 -6.40 11.51 -0.09
N PHE A 89 -5.36 12.18 -0.56
CA PHE A 89 -3.98 11.74 -0.40
C PHE A 89 -3.13 12.97 -0.12
N GLU A 90 -3.15 13.41 1.13
CA GLU A 90 -2.47 14.60 1.59
C GLU A 90 -0.94 14.48 1.47
N PRO A 91 -0.20 15.59 1.26
CA PRO A 91 1.27 15.61 1.21
C PRO A 91 2.00 15.06 2.43
N VAL A 92 1.34 14.88 3.56
CA VAL A 92 1.93 14.35 4.80
C VAL A 92 0.89 13.46 5.48
N ALA A 93 1.00 12.16 5.23
CA ALA A 93 0.14 11.15 5.80
C ALA A 93 0.49 10.90 7.28
N ALA A 94 -0.52 10.65 8.10
CA ALA A 94 -0.32 10.25 9.48
C ALA A 94 -0.06 8.74 9.57
N PRO A 95 1.03 8.28 10.23
CA PRO A 95 1.20 6.88 10.54
C PRO A 95 0.12 6.40 11.52
N TRP A 96 -0.27 5.13 11.40
CA TRP A 96 -1.19 4.50 12.35
C TRP A 96 -0.63 3.18 12.87
N GLY A 97 -0.87 2.91 14.16
CA GLY A 97 -0.43 1.65 14.78
C GLY A 97 1.09 1.55 14.96
N MET A 98 1.73 2.64 15.39
CA MET A 98 3.18 2.67 15.68
C MET A 98 3.61 1.59 16.69
N ASP A 99 2.75 1.29 17.66
CA ASP A 99 2.95 0.23 18.66
C ASP A 99 2.45 -1.17 18.19
N GLY A 100 2.01 -1.26 16.93
CA GLY A 100 1.43 -2.45 16.32
C GLY A 100 -0.06 -2.29 15.99
N ILE A 101 -0.49 -3.00 14.95
CA ILE A 101 -1.90 -3.08 14.53
C ILE A 101 -2.63 -4.10 15.41
N PRO A 102 -3.79 -3.75 16.01
CA PRO A 102 -4.58 -4.71 16.79
C PRO A 102 -4.92 -5.97 15.96
N LYS A 103 -4.82 -7.15 16.57
CA LYS A 103 -5.00 -8.44 15.85
C LYS A 103 -6.44 -8.69 15.43
N ASP A 104 -7.38 -8.10 16.16
CA ASP A 104 -8.83 -8.22 16.02
C ASP A 104 -9.44 -7.04 15.26
N PHE A 105 -8.62 -6.10 14.77
CA PHE A 105 -9.10 -5.01 13.94
C PHE A 105 -9.67 -5.55 12.63
N SER A 106 -10.95 -5.30 12.36
CA SER A 106 -11.62 -5.71 11.14
C SER A 106 -12.85 -4.84 10.92
N PHE A 107 -13.04 -4.35 9.70
CA PHE A 107 -14.13 -3.43 9.34
C PHE A 107 -14.27 -2.21 10.28
N GLY A 108 -13.16 -1.82 10.91
CA GLY A 108 -13.09 -0.70 11.83
C GLY A 108 -12.73 0.60 11.12
N GLU A 109 -12.84 1.69 11.85
CA GLU A 109 -12.47 3.03 11.41
C GLU A 109 -11.58 3.71 12.44
N ILE A 110 -10.74 4.61 11.95
CA ILE A 110 -9.95 5.53 12.77
C ILE A 110 -10.78 6.80 12.94
N LYS A 111 -10.68 7.45 14.10
CA LYS A 111 -11.37 8.72 14.33
C LYS A 111 -10.85 9.75 13.31
N PRO A 112 -11.69 10.31 12.43
CA PRO A 112 -11.24 11.27 11.44
C PRO A 112 -10.74 12.58 12.08
N ASP A 113 -9.61 13.08 11.58
CA ASP A 113 -9.08 14.40 11.92
C ASP A 113 -9.60 15.46 10.93
N TRP A 114 -10.64 16.19 11.35
CA TRP A 114 -11.25 17.24 10.55
C TRP A 114 -10.31 18.43 10.33
N ASP A 115 -9.56 18.83 11.34
CA ASP A 115 -8.73 20.03 11.29
C ASP A 115 -7.56 19.82 10.32
N ARG A 116 -6.95 18.62 10.33
CA ARG A 116 -5.88 18.24 9.40
C ARG A 116 -6.37 18.17 7.96
N MET A 117 -7.61 17.70 7.75
CA MET A 117 -8.13 17.43 6.42
C MET A 117 -8.92 18.60 5.80
N MET A 118 -9.36 19.58 6.59
CA MET A 118 -10.13 20.73 6.12
C MET A 118 -9.51 21.45 4.91
N PRO A 119 -8.19 21.75 4.89
CA PRO A 119 -7.59 22.42 3.73
C PRO A 119 -7.71 21.63 2.42
N TYR A 120 -7.69 20.29 2.49
CA TYR A 120 -7.84 19.43 1.32
C TYR A 120 -9.30 19.28 0.89
N ILE A 121 -10.23 19.31 1.85
CA ILE A 121 -11.67 19.38 1.59
C ILE A 121 -11.99 20.69 0.86
N GLU A 122 -11.47 21.82 1.33
CA GLU A 122 -11.64 23.12 0.68
C GLU A 122 -11.14 23.09 -0.78
N LEU A 123 -9.93 22.57 -1.02
CA LEU A 123 -9.42 22.39 -2.39
C LEU A 123 -10.31 21.48 -3.25
N ALA A 124 -10.83 20.39 -2.69
CA ALA A 124 -11.75 19.51 -3.40
C ALA A 124 -13.05 20.23 -3.79
N THR A 125 -13.56 21.12 -2.93
CA THR A 125 -14.75 21.93 -3.25
C THR A 125 -14.51 22.94 -4.37
N GLU A 126 -13.28 23.45 -4.53
CA GLU A 126 -12.93 24.27 -5.71
C GLU A 126 -13.02 23.48 -7.01
N ARG A 127 -12.69 22.17 -6.96
CA ARG A 127 -12.76 21.28 -8.13
C ARG A 127 -14.18 20.90 -8.48
N ILE A 128 -15.01 20.60 -7.47
CA ILE A 128 -16.42 20.26 -7.63
C ILE A 128 -17.26 21.17 -6.71
N PRO A 129 -17.72 22.34 -7.21
CA PRO A 129 -18.39 23.36 -6.39
C PRO A 129 -19.66 22.91 -5.66
N ILE A 130 -20.36 21.88 -6.16
CA ILE A 130 -21.56 21.37 -5.48
C ILE A 130 -21.27 20.81 -4.08
N LEU A 131 -20.01 20.41 -3.83
CA LEU A 131 -19.55 19.93 -2.52
C LEU A 131 -19.69 20.96 -1.40
N GLN A 132 -19.79 22.26 -1.73
CA GLN A 132 -19.99 23.32 -0.73
C GLN A 132 -21.40 23.32 -0.13
N ASN A 133 -22.38 22.75 -0.83
CA ASN A 133 -23.79 22.83 -0.47
C ASN A 133 -24.43 21.47 -0.15
N VAL A 134 -23.79 20.37 -0.56
CA VAL A 134 -24.29 19.01 -0.30
C VAL A 134 -24.02 18.61 1.16
N GLY A 135 -24.96 17.86 1.75
CA GLY A 135 -24.73 17.24 3.04
C GLY A 135 -23.61 16.20 2.99
N ILE A 136 -22.93 16.01 4.12
CA ILE A 136 -21.93 14.96 4.30
C ILE A 136 -22.62 13.78 4.95
N HIS A 137 -22.68 12.65 4.24
CA HIS A 137 -23.19 11.40 4.80
C HIS A 137 -22.20 10.81 5.82
N LYS A 138 -20.91 10.78 5.47
CA LYS A 138 -19.87 10.25 6.34
C LYS A 138 -18.51 10.83 6.02
N PHE A 139 -17.74 11.17 7.05
CA PHE A 139 -16.31 11.34 6.93
C PHE A 139 -15.63 10.13 7.56
N PHE A 140 -14.89 9.38 6.76
CA PHE A 140 -14.32 8.10 7.12
C PHE A 140 -12.79 8.16 7.02
N CYS A 141 -12.12 7.56 8.00
CA CYS A 141 -10.68 7.35 7.99
C CYS A 141 -10.42 5.87 8.23
N GLY A 142 -9.68 5.25 7.31
CA GLY A 142 -9.29 3.84 7.39
C GLY A 142 -7.77 3.68 7.32
N PRO A 143 -7.20 2.63 7.93
CA PRO A 143 -5.78 2.32 7.77
C PRO A 143 -5.53 1.63 6.43
N GLU A 144 -4.52 2.10 5.71
CA GLU A 144 -4.02 1.48 4.49
C GLU A 144 -2.52 1.18 4.62
N SER A 145 -2.05 0.08 4.02
CA SER A 145 -0.63 -0.29 4.07
C SER A 145 0.15 0.39 2.95
N PHE A 146 1.21 1.11 3.31
CA PHE A 146 2.11 1.77 2.38
C PHE A 146 3.54 1.27 2.50
N THR A 147 4.26 1.33 1.39
CA THR A 147 5.70 1.07 1.31
C THR A 147 6.48 2.39 1.17
N PRO A 148 7.75 2.43 1.60
CA PRO A 148 8.58 3.64 1.51
C PRO A 148 8.74 4.21 0.10
N ASP A 149 8.46 3.41 -0.92
CA ASP A 149 8.61 3.77 -2.32
C ASP A 149 7.34 3.67 -3.17
N GLY A 150 6.20 3.37 -2.55
CA GLY A 150 4.90 3.26 -3.21
C GLY A 150 4.81 2.13 -4.25
N GLY A 151 5.80 1.25 -4.32
CA GLY A 151 5.73 0.00 -5.08
C GLY A 151 5.16 -1.14 -4.24
N PRO A 152 4.49 -2.13 -4.84
CA PRO A 152 4.08 -3.33 -4.11
C PRO A 152 5.28 -4.21 -3.78
N LEU A 153 5.23 -4.92 -2.64
CA LEU A 153 6.23 -5.90 -2.24
C LEU A 153 5.80 -7.28 -2.73
N LEU A 154 6.39 -7.76 -3.83
CA LEU A 154 6.02 -9.01 -4.49
C LEU A 154 7.24 -9.92 -4.72
N GLY A 155 7.17 -11.18 -4.29
CA GLY A 155 8.18 -12.19 -4.64
C GLY A 155 8.73 -12.95 -3.45
N GLU A 156 9.74 -13.79 -3.71
CA GLU A 156 10.39 -14.61 -2.69
C GLU A 156 11.30 -13.76 -1.80
N SER A 157 11.25 -14.02 -0.50
CA SER A 157 12.11 -13.38 0.49
C SER A 157 13.56 -13.88 0.35
N PRO A 158 14.56 -12.98 0.40
CA PRO A 158 15.96 -13.39 0.43
C PRO A 158 16.37 -14.05 1.76
N GLU A 159 15.64 -13.82 2.85
CA GLU A 159 15.95 -14.33 4.19
C GLU A 159 15.40 -15.73 4.45
N LEU A 160 14.38 -16.18 3.70
CA LEU A 160 13.73 -17.46 3.92
C LEU A 160 13.23 -18.08 2.60
N GLU A 161 13.83 -19.20 2.21
CA GLU A 161 13.45 -19.91 0.98
C GLU A 161 12.00 -20.38 1.03
N ASN A 162 11.31 -20.27 -0.11
CA ASN A 162 9.89 -20.55 -0.31
C ASN A 162 8.91 -19.70 0.53
N PHE A 163 9.38 -18.62 1.16
CA PHE A 163 8.52 -17.60 1.77
C PHE A 163 8.34 -16.44 0.80
N TYR A 164 7.14 -16.26 0.28
CA TYR A 164 6.82 -15.18 -0.64
C TYR A 164 6.10 -14.05 0.10
N VAL A 165 6.24 -12.82 -0.41
CA VAL A 165 5.49 -11.65 0.03
C VAL A 165 4.64 -11.18 -1.14
N ALA A 166 3.39 -10.82 -0.86
CA ALA A 166 2.51 -10.10 -1.78
C ALA A 166 1.68 -9.10 -0.97
N ALA A 167 2.28 -7.96 -0.65
CA ALA A 167 1.73 -6.98 0.29
C ALA A 167 2.15 -5.53 -0.07
N GLY A 168 1.64 -4.55 0.67
CA GLY A 168 2.01 -3.14 0.49
C GLY A 168 1.48 -2.56 -0.81
N LEU A 169 0.20 -2.77 -1.13
CA LEU A 169 -0.40 -2.34 -2.39
C LEU A 169 -0.80 -0.84 -2.40
N ASN A 170 -0.42 -0.06 -1.39
CA ASN A 170 -0.49 1.41 -1.38
C ASN A 170 -1.88 1.98 -1.73
N SER A 171 -2.95 1.47 -1.09
CA SER A 171 -4.36 1.85 -1.37
C SER A 171 -4.86 1.48 -2.78
N LEU A 172 -4.10 0.70 -3.55
CA LEU A 172 -4.47 0.18 -4.88
C LEU A 172 -4.81 -1.31 -4.86
N GLY A 173 -5.06 -1.89 -3.68
CA GLY A 173 -5.22 -3.33 -3.51
C GLY A 173 -6.36 -3.93 -4.32
N ILE A 174 -7.52 -3.25 -4.38
CA ILE A 174 -8.67 -3.68 -5.18
C ILE A 174 -8.35 -3.63 -6.69
N LEU A 175 -7.66 -2.58 -7.14
CA LEU A 175 -7.31 -2.39 -8.54
C LEU A 175 -6.25 -3.40 -9.01
N GLN A 176 -5.26 -3.69 -8.16
CA GLN A 176 -4.10 -4.49 -8.52
C GLN A 176 -4.25 -5.97 -8.15
N GLY A 177 -5.15 -6.34 -7.23
CA GLY A 177 -5.22 -7.67 -6.63
C GLY A 177 -5.33 -8.81 -7.63
N GLY A 178 -6.15 -8.65 -8.67
CA GLY A 178 -6.28 -9.66 -9.73
C GLY A 178 -4.98 -9.88 -10.51
N GLY A 179 -4.29 -8.79 -10.86
CA GLY A 179 -3.00 -8.84 -11.55
C GLY A 179 -1.90 -9.43 -10.67
N VAL A 180 -1.82 -8.98 -9.41
CA VAL A 180 -0.86 -9.47 -8.41
C VAL A 180 -1.03 -10.98 -8.19
N GLY A 181 -2.27 -11.45 -8.00
CA GLY A 181 -2.54 -12.89 -7.82
C GLY A 181 -2.06 -13.72 -9.01
N LYS A 182 -2.32 -13.27 -10.24
CA LYS A 182 -1.84 -13.94 -11.46
C LYS A 182 -0.31 -13.99 -11.53
N ILE A 183 0.35 -12.85 -11.29
CA ILE A 183 1.81 -12.73 -11.33
C ILE A 183 2.46 -13.64 -10.29
N MET A 184 1.97 -13.61 -9.04
CA MET A 184 2.50 -14.44 -7.96
C MET A 184 2.31 -15.93 -8.24
N ALA A 185 1.14 -16.34 -8.75
CA ALA A 185 0.89 -17.72 -9.13
C ALA A 185 1.83 -18.19 -10.25
N GLN A 186 2.04 -17.36 -11.28
CA GLN A 186 2.99 -17.67 -12.36
C GLN A 186 4.43 -17.78 -11.82
N TRP A 187 4.85 -16.87 -10.95
CA TRP A 187 6.19 -16.87 -10.36
C TRP A 187 6.44 -18.14 -9.55
N ILE A 188 5.50 -18.52 -8.69
CA ILE A 188 5.61 -19.69 -7.81
C ILE A 188 5.61 -20.99 -8.61
N VAL A 189 4.74 -21.13 -9.61
CA VAL A 189 4.58 -22.40 -10.36
C VAL A 189 5.61 -22.57 -11.47
N ARG A 190 5.95 -21.50 -12.20
CA ARG A 190 6.75 -21.58 -13.44
C ARG A 190 8.20 -21.11 -13.27
N PHE A 191 8.55 -20.50 -12.14
CA PHE A 191 9.84 -19.82 -11.92
C PHE A 191 10.18 -18.76 -13.01
N LEU A 192 9.18 -18.33 -13.77
CA LEU A 192 9.31 -17.41 -14.90
C LEU A 192 8.16 -16.41 -14.86
N LEU A 193 8.52 -15.13 -14.91
CA LEU A 193 7.56 -14.05 -15.11
C LEU A 193 7.40 -13.81 -16.62
N GLU A 194 6.19 -13.94 -17.15
CA GLU A 194 5.87 -13.55 -18.54
C GLU A 194 5.92 -12.03 -18.74
N VAL A 195 5.93 -11.27 -17.65
CA VAL A 195 5.99 -9.81 -17.61
C VAL A 195 7.09 -9.40 -16.62
N PHE A 196 8.04 -8.58 -17.03
CA PHE A 196 9.01 -7.98 -16.12
C PHE A 196 8.26 -7.08 -15.11
N VAL A 197 8.10 -7.57 -13.88
CA VAL A 197 7.65 -6.75 -12.77
C VAL A 197 8.90 -6.26 -12.06
N HIS A 198 9.19 -4.96 -12.17
CA HIS A 198 10.26 -4.37 -11.38
C HIS A 198 9.80 -4.27 -9.93
N VAL A 199 9.98 -5.35 -9.17
CA VAL A 199 9.83 -5.32 -7.72
C VAL A 199 11.17 -4.90 -7.16
N ASN A 200 11.31 -3.60 -6.92
CA ASN A 200 12.43 -3.14 -6.14
C ASN A 200 12.03 -3.22 -4.67
N LEU A 201 12.61 -4.17 -3.93
CA LEU A 201 12.72 -4.05 -2.47
C LEU A 201 13.66 -2.88 -2.09
N HIS A 202 14.26 -2.22 -3.08
CA HIS A 202 15.13 -1.04 -2.94
C HIS A 202 14.65 0.14 -3.80
N ASN A 203 13.94 1.07 -3.17
CA ASN A 203 13.76 2.47 -3.60
C ASN A 203 13.23 2.73 -5.03
N ASN A 204 11.96 3.11 -5.10
CA ASN A 204 11.31 3.87 -6.16
C ASN A 204 10.87 5.28 -5.69
N LEU A 205 11.78 6.26 -5.68
CA LEU A 205 11.58 7.60 -5.11
C LEU A 205 10.78 8.59 -5.99
N ASN A 206 10.24 8.17 -7.15
CA ASN A 206 9.72 9.10 -8.17
C ASN A 206 8.18 9.23 -8.23
N ASN A 207 7.43 8.54 -7.38
CA ASN A 207 5.98 8.66 -7.35
C ASN A 207 5.54 9.74 -6.33
N ARG A 208 4.73 10.73 -6.73
CA ARG A 208 4.36 11.88 -5.88
C ARG A 208 3.60 11.45 -4.61
N TRP A 209 2.87 10.34 -4.66
CA TRP A 209 2.22 9.71 -3.50
C TRP A 209 3.21 9.22 -2.44
N VAL A 210 4.44 8.86 -2.83
CA VAL A 210 5.47 8.31 -1.95
C VAL A 210 6.01 9.36 -0.99
N LYS A 211 6.12 10.61 -1.46
CA LYS A 211 6.57 11.72 -0.61
C LYS A 211 5.61 12.00 0.54
N CYS A 212 4.35 11.59 0.38
CA CYS A 212 3.31 11.79 1.38
C CYS A 212 3.49 10.93 2.62
N VAL A 213 3.98 9.70 2.46
CA VAL A 213 4.18 8.73 3.54
C VAL A 213 5.61 8.67 4.06
N GLN A 214 6.58 9.36 3.43
CA GLN A 214 7.97 9.41 3.91
C GLN A 214 8.12 9.84 5.40
N PRO A 215 7.36 10.83 5.92
CA PRO A 215 7.41 11.20 7.33
C PRO A 215 6.94 10.08 8.28
N ALA A 216 6.01 9.22 7.86
CA ALA A 216 5.57 8.05 8.64
C ALA A 216 6.69 7.03 8.87
N PHE A 217 7.71 7.01 8.00
CA PHE A 217 8.88 6.13 8.14
C PHE A 217 10.03 6.76 8.94
N ALA A 218 9.99 8.06 9.24
CA ALA A 218 11.07 8.76 9.96
C ALA A 218 11.26 8.27 11.40
N GLY A 219 10.20 7.78 12.06
CA GLY A 219 10.28 7.14 13.37
C GLY A 219 10.63 5.64 13.33
N CYS A 220 10.77 5.06 12.13
CA CYS A 220 10.89 3.62 11.92
C CYS A 220 12.32 3.19 11.54
N GLY A 221 13.36 3.81 12.11
CA GLY A 221 14.75 3.28 12.21
C GLY A 221 15.48 2.74 10.97
N SER A 222 14.91 2.81 9.75
CA SER A 222 15.44 2.11 8.57
C SER A 222 15.93 3.03 7.45
N LEU A 223 15.94 4.36 7.66
CA LEU A 223 16.32 5.32 6.62
C LEU A 223 17.62 6.10 6.88
N GLU A 224 18.18 6.07 8.09
CA GLU A 224 19.39 6.85 8.41
C GLU A 224 20.70 6.26 7.85
N SER A 225 20.74 4.99 7.43
CA SER A 225 22.02 4.33 7.12
C SER A 225 22.42 4.30 5.62
N LEU A 226 21.69 4.94 4.71
CA LEU A 226 21.99 4.84 3.26
C LEU A 226 21.92 6.16 2.47
N SER A 227 21.86 7.33 3.13
CA SER A 227 22.06 8.61 2.43
C SER A 227 23.56 8.91 2.27
N SER A 228 24.17 8.44 1.19
CA SER A 228 25.40 9.06 0.68
C SER A 228 25.03 10.19 -0.30
N PRO A 229 25.70 11.36 -0.25
CA PRO A 229 25.21 12.57 -0.91
C PRO A 229 25.78 12.68 -2.33
N LEU A 230 25.22 11.98 -3.31
CA LEU A 230 25.53 12.23 -4.72
C LEU A 230 24.30 11.98 -5.61
N SER A 231 23.54 13.02 -5.90
CA SER A 231 23.23 13.40 -7.29
C SER A 231 22.26 14.59 -7.34
N SER A 232 22.71 15.61 -8.05
CA SER A 232 21.97 16.81 -8.44
C SER A 232 20.87 16.49 -9.45
N THR A 233 19.73 17.16 -9.30
CA THR A 233 18.64 17.21 -10.29
C THR A 233 19.11 17.80 -11.62
N LEU A 234 18.75 17.16 -12.73
CA LEU A 234 18.37 17.79 -14.00
C LEU A 234 17.60 16.75 -14.86
N GLY A 235 16.60 17.24 -15.59
CA GLY A 235 15.56 16.44 -16.25
C GLY A 235 16.08 15.35 -17.21
N GLY A 236 15.29 14.28 -17.29
CA GLY A 236 15.55 13.13 -18.15
C GLY A 236 15.28 11.84 -17.40
N SER A 237 14.25 11.12 -17.81
CA SER A 237 13.96 9.74 -17.41
C SER A 237 15.23 8.89 -17.35
N GLN A 238 15.68 8.50 -16.15
CA GLN A 238 16.66 7.42 -15.99
C GLN A 238 15.91 6.10 -15.84
N VAL A 239 15.87 5.35 -16.94
CA VAL A 239 15.61 3.90 -16.90
C VAL A 239 16.94 3.25 -16.52
N SER A 240 17.08 2.85 -15.25
CA SER A 240 18.13 1.94 -14.83
C SER A 240 17.74 0.52 -15.26
N LEU A 241 18.34 0.02 -16.35
CA LEU A 241 18.32 -1.41 -16.66
C LEU A 241 19.32 -2.11 -15.73
N SER A 242 18.80 -2.73 -14.68
CA SER A 242 19.57 -3.69 -13.89
C SER A 242 19.11 -5.10 -14.29
N PHE A 243 19.95 -5.80 -15.05
CA PHE A 243 19.74 -7.22 -15.34
C PHE A 243 20.06 -8.04 -14.09
N ILE A 244 19.05 -8.55 -13.41
CA ILE A 244 19.25 -9.69 -12.50
C ILE A 244 19.03 -10.96 -13.33
N LEU A 245 20.14 -11.50 -13.85
CA LEU A 245 20.17 -12.87 -14.35
C LEU A 245 20.12 -13.81 -13.13
N THR A 246 18.93 -14.16 -12.66
CA THR A 246 18.76 -15.31 -11.77
C THR A 246 18.67 -16.59 -12.59
N GLY A 247 19.79 -16.93 -13.24
CA GLY A 247 20.01 -18.31 -13.70
C GLY A 247 20.28 -19.20 -12.49
N ARG A 248 19.32 -20.03 -12.09
CA ARG A 248 19.63 -21.26 -11.37
C ARG A 248 19.83 -22.37 -12.41
N ARG A 249 20.98 -23.06 -12.31
CA ARG A 249 21.25 -24.29 -13.07
C ARG A 249 20.24 -25.38 -12.73
#